data_AF-A0A839U3A5-F1
#
_entry.id   AF-A0A839U3A5-F1
#
_cell.length_a   1.000
_cell.length_b   1.000
_cell.length_c   1.000
_cell.angle_alpha   90.00
_cell.angle_beta   90.00
_cell.angle_gamma   90.00
#
_symmetry.space_group_name_H-M   'P 1'
#
loop_
_entity.id
_entity.type
_entity.pdbx_description
1 polymer ?
#
loop_
_entity_poly.entity_id
_entity_poly.type
_entity_poly.pdbx_seq_one_letter_code
_entity_poly.pdbx_strand_id
1 'polypeptide(L)' 'MNPVIGLDVFKGESMAQAFLDKGRPRGKVFRFKHTNKALARFRDYMKELEDEAGIV' A
#
# COMPACT_ATOMS: atom_id res chain seq x y z
N MET A 1 -0.73 10.69 12.79
CA MET A 1 -1.32 9.34 12.95
C MET A 1 -0.36 8.35 12.29
N ASN A 2 -0.44 7.05 12.61
CA ASN A 2 0.29 6.05 11.83
C ASN A 2 -0.33 5.96 10.42
N PRO A 3 0.47 5.74 9.37
CA PRO A 3 -0.04 5.56 8.03
C PRO A 3 -0.89 4.28 7.98
N VAL A 4 -1.89 4.29 7.12
CA VAL A 4 -2.78 3.15 6.92
C VAL A 4 -2.89 2.81 5.45
N ILE A 5 -3.14 1.53 5.16
CA ILE A 5 -3.41 1.05 3.80
C ILE A 5 -4.81 0.43 3.80
N GLY A 6 -5.72 1.02 3.02
CA GLY A 6 -6.95 0.34 2.63
C GLY A 6 -6.63 -0.71 1.57
N LEU A 7 -7.07 -1.95 1.78
CA LEU A 7 -6.80 -3.07 0.88
C LEU A 7 -8.10 -3.80 0.53
N ASP A 8 -8.48 -3.73 -0.74
CA ASP A 8 -9.58 -4.52 -1.29
C ASP A 8 -9.01 -5.82 -1.89
N VAL A 9 -9.58 -6.96 -1.51
CA VAL A 9 -9.09 -8.29 -1.91
C VAL A 9 -10.11 -9.01 -2.77
N PHE A 10 -9.73 -9.33 -4.00
CA PHE A 10 -10.51 -10.10 -4.96
C PHE A 10 -9.80 -11.41 -5.26
N LYS A 11 -10.47 -12.36 -5.93
CA LYS A 11 -9.81 -13.59 -6.38
C LYS A 11 -8.72 -13.26 -7.40
N GLY A 12 -7.45 -13.47 -7.02
CA GLY A 12 -6.29 -13.32 -7.89
C GLY A 12 -5.76 -11.89 -8.05
N GLU A 13 -6.41 -10.88 -7.46
CA GLU A 13 -5.91 -9.51 -7.45
C GLU A 13 -6.39 -8.70 -6.26
N SER A 14 -5.65 -7.64 -5.94
CA SER A 14 -5.99 -6.68 -4.89
C SER A 14 -5.80 -5.26 -5.37
N MET A 15 -6.49 -4.33 -4.72
CA MET A 15 -6.31 -2.89 -4.87
C MET A 15 -5.93 -2.31 -3.51
N ALA A 16 -4.90 -1.47 -3.46
CA ALA A 16 -4.41 -0.83 -2.25
C ALA A 16 -4.41 0.70 -2.40
N GLN A 17 -4.78 1.42 -1.34
CA GLN A 17 -4.65 2.86 -1.23
C GLN A 17 -4.03 3.20 0.13
N ALA A 18 -2.86 3.84 0.13
CA ALA A 18 -2.25 4.33 1.35
C ALA A 18 -2.74 5.73 1.73
N PHE A 19 -2.69 6.02 3.02
CA PHE A 19 -2.97 7.32 3.62
C PHE A 19 -1.89 7.64 4.64
N LEU A 20 -1.20 8.77 4.48
CA LEU A 20 -0.19 9.25 5.44
C LEU A 20 -0.84 9.88 6.66
N ASP A 21 -2.01 10.47 6.46
CA ASP A 21 -2.83 11.06 7.52
C ASP A 21 -4.31 10.99 7.13
N LYS A 22 -5.20 11.29 8.07
CA LYS A 22 -6.65 11.24 7.87
C LYS A 22 -7.08 12.10 6.68
N GLY A 23 -7.64 11.45 5.65
CA GLY A 23 -8.11 12.12 4.44
C GLY A 23 -7.01 12.57 3.48
N ARG A 24 -5.74 12.17 3.70
CA ARG A 24 -4.61 12.46 2.81
C ARG A 24 -4.14 11.19 2.11
N PRO A 25 -4.74 10.81 0.97
CA PRO A 25 -4.30 9.66 0.21
C PRO A 25 -2.91 9.92 -0.37
N ARG A 26 -2.03 8.92 -0.27
CA ARG A 26 -0.72 8.92 -0.91
C ARG A 26 -0.86 8.38 -2.34
N GLY A 27 -0.62 9.22 -3.33
CA GLY A 27 -0.61 8.82 -4.73
C GLY A 27 -1.95 8.24 -5.22
N LYS A 28 -1.87 7.30 -6.16
CA LYS A 28 -3.03 6.61 -6.76
C LYS A 28 -3.19 5.21 -6.19
N VAL A 29 -4.39 4.65 -6.36
CA VAL A 29 -4.68 3.23 -6.06
C VAL A 29 -3.70 2.33 -6.79
N PHE A 30 -3.06 1.44 -6.06
CA PHE A 30 -2.12 0.45 -6.54
C PHE A 30 -2.82 -0.91 -6.70
N ARG A 31 -2.92 -1.40 -7.93
CA ARG A 31 -3.55 -2.68 -8.24
C ARG A 31 -2.51 -3.73 -8.57
N PHE A 32 -2.62 -4.91 -7.97
CA PHE A 32 -1.63 -5.97 -8.12
C PHE A 32 -2.25 -7.37 -8.13
N LYS A 33 -1.67 -8.27 -8.93
CA LYS A 33 -2.05 -9.69 -8.95
C LYS A 33 -1.49 -10.42 -7.74
N HIS A 34 -2.12 -11.51 -7.32
CA HIS A 34 -1.61 -12.38 -6.25
C HIS A 34 -0.49 -13.30 -6.75
N THR A 35 0.60 -12.72 -7.22
CA THR A 35 1.83 -13.42 -7.62
C THR A 35 2.97 -12.99 -6.71
N ASN A 36 3.97 -13.86 -6.49
CA ASN A 36 5.12 -13.55 -5.64
C ASN A 36 5.82 -12.25 -6.04
N LYS A 37 5.99 -12.01 -7.35
CA LYS A 37 6.59 -10.78 -7.88
C LYS A 37 5.78 -9.52 -7.53
N ALA A 38 4.47 -9.60 -7.64
CA ALA A 38 3.59 -8.47 -7.35
C ALA A 38 3.43 -8.23 -5.85
N LEU A 39 3.42 -9.28 -5.03
CA LEU A 39 3.44 -9.19 -3.57
C LEU A 39 4.76 -8.61 -3.05
N ALA A 40 5.89 -8.95 -3.68
CA ALA A 40 7.18 -8.32 -3.36
C ALA A 40 7.14 -6.80 -3.63
N ARG A 41 6.58 -6.38 -4.77
CA ARG A 41 6.38 -4.94 -5.05
C ARG A 41 5.45 -4.27 -4.05
N PHE A 42 4.40 -4.96 -3.60
CA PHE A 42 3.52 -4.44 -2.55
C PHE A 42 4.26 -4.28 -1.22
N ARG A 43 5.19 -5.20 -0.90
CA ARG A 43 6.07 -5.06 0.27
C ARG A 43 6.99 -3.86 0.15
N ASP A 44 7.60 -3.63 -1.02
CA ASP A 44 8.48 -2.48 -1.23
C ASP A 44 7.68 -1.16 -1.09
N TYR A 45 6.44 -1.12 -1.63
CA TYR A 45 5.52 -0.01 -1.44
C TYR A 45 5.20 0.28 0.05
N MET A 46 5.04 -0.77 0.86
CA MET A 46 4.83 -0.61 2.32
C MET A 46 6.05 -0.01 3.00
N LYS A 47 7.27 -0.45 2.65
CA LYS A 47 8.51 0.13 3.21
C LYS A 47 8.67 1.60 2.85
N GLU A 48 8.43 1.96 1.59
CA GLU A 48 8.47 3.36 1.16
C GLU A 48 7.46 4.23 1.92
N LEU A 49 6.32 3.66 2.32
CA LEU A 49 5.32 4.36 3.13
C LEU A 49 5.79 4.54 4.58
N GLU A 50 6.45 3.54 5.15
CA GLU A 50 7.05 3.60 6.50
C GLU A 50 8.17 4.64 6.54
N ASP A 51 9.05 4.65 5.53
CA ASP A 51 10.13 5.63 5.38
C ASP A 51 9.57 7.07 5.28
N GLU A 52 8.56 7.30 4.44
CA GLU A 52 7.93 8.61 4.25
C GLU A 52 7.19 9.09 5.52
N ALA A 53 6.64 8.16 6.30
CA ALA A 53 6.00 8.46 7.58
C ALA A 53 7.00 8.63 8.74
N GLY A 54 8.28 8.33 8.55
CA GLY A 54 9.31 8.40 9.59
C GLY A 54 9.15 7.35 10.69
N ILE A 55 8.68 6.14 10.34
CA ILE A 55 8.41 5.04 11.29
C ILE A 55 9.54 3.99 11.30
N VAL A 56 10.62 4.26 10.57
CA VAL A 56 11.79 3.38 10.42
C VAL A 56 12.93 3.76 11.36
#